data_AF-A0A970R5K7-F1
#
_entry.id   AF-A0A970R5K7-F1
#
_cell.length_a   1.000
_cell.length_b   1.000
_cell.length_c   1.000
_cell.angle_alpha   90.00
_cell.angle_beta   90.00
_cell.angle_gamma   90.00
#
_symmetry.space_group_name_H-M   'P 1'
#
loop_
_entity.id
_entity.type
_entity.pdbx_description
1 polymer ?
#
loop_
_entity_poly.entity_id
_entity_poly.type
_entity_poly.pdbx_seq_one_letter_code
_entity_poly.pdbx_strand_id
1 'polypeptide(L)'
;MNNMIIIPAIYEGSRDLKDKTKKLTFGTNEVTPEQAANLQLMVQEFCYLAVKMEPFTGEQQEVINDLKSDIDAFGKSPGQRMRAVLYRLWEQVPEGYDDFNLYYQFKMEQLINHIKTKLHD
;
A
#
# COMPACT_ATOMS: atom_id res chain seq x y z
N MET A 1 12.19 0.15 -11.84
CA MET A 1 11.89 -0.68 -13.03
C MET A 1 10.43 -1.09 -12.90
N ASN A 2 9.56 -0.60 -13.78
CA ASN A 2 8.16 -1.03 -13.84
C ASN A 2 8.15 -2.39 -14.56
N ASN A 3 8.18 -3.48 -13.81
CA ASN A 3 8.04 -4.82 -14.37
C ASN A 3 6.54 -5.20 -14.32
N MET A 4 5.73 -4.57 -15.17
CA MET A 4 4.37 -5.08 -15.41
C MET A 4 4.49 -6.38 -16.20
N ILE A 5 3.87 -7.42 -15.67
CA ILE A 5 3.83 -8.75 -16.27
C ILE A 5 2.37 -9.11 -16.50
N ILE A 6 2.05 -9.49 -17.72
CA ILE A 6 0.73 -9.99 -18.11
C ILE A 6 0.87 -11.47 -18.40
N ILE A 7 0.23 -12.30 -17.58
CA ILE A 7 0.20 -13.75 -17.79
C ILE A 7 -1.24 -14.17 -18.09
N PRO A 8 -1.49 -14.86 -19.21
CA PRO A 8 -2.80 -15.48 -19.44
C PRO A 8 -3.01 -16.59 -18.42
N ALA A 9 -4.12 -16.50 -17.68
CA ALA A 9 -4.41 -17.41 -16.60
C ALA A 9 -5.92 -17.71 -16.49
N ILE A 10 -6.23 -18.91 -16.01
CA ILE A 10 -7.58 -19.37 -15.69
C ILE A 10 -7.77 -19.24 -14.19
N TYR A 11 -8.86 -18.59 -13.78
CA TYR A 11 -9.24 -18.55 -12.37
C TYR A 11 -9.75 -19.92 -11.92
N GLU A 12 -8.98 -20.62 -11.10
CA GLU A 12 -9.29 -21.97 -10.61
C GLU A 12 -10.15 -21.93 -9.34
N GLY A 13 -10.13 -20.81 -8.62
CA GLY A 13 -10.97 -20.60 -7.44
C GLY A 13 -10.32 -19.72 -6.39
N SER A 14 -11.01 -19.61 -5.25
CA SER A 14 -10.50 -18.87 -4.09
C SER A 14 -10.78 -19.61 -2.79
N ARG A 15 -9.95 -19.32 -1.79
CA ARG A 15 -10.11 -19.75 -0.41
C ARG A 15 -10.27 -18.54 0.48
N ASP A 16 -11.28 -18.58 1.34
CA ASP A 16 -11.45 -17.58 2.39
C ASP A 16 -10.36 -17.69 3.46
N LEU A 17 -9.84 -16.53 3.85
CA LEU A 17 -8.92 -16.34 4.96
C LEU A 17 -9.61 -15.52 6.05
N LYS A 18 -8.89 -15.15 7.10
CA LYS A 18 -9.41 -14.29 8.18
C LYS A 18 -9.62 -12.86 7.68
N ASP A 19 -10.41 -12.08 8.41
CA ASP A 19 -10.56 -10.63 8.19
C ASP A 19 -11.04 -10.24 6.78
N LYS A 20 -11.97 -11.04 6.22
CA LYS A 20 -12.56 -10.84 4.87
C LYS A 20 -11.53 -10.86 3.74
N THR A 21 -10.36 -11.45 3.98
CA THR A 21 -9.33 -11.64 2.94
C THR A 21 -9.53 -12.97 2.21
N LYS A 22 -9.10 -13.04 0.94
CA LYS A 22 -9.20 -14.25 0.11
C LYS A 22 -7.85 -14.56 -0.51
N LYS A 23 -7.49 -15.84 -0.54
CA LYS A 23 -6.41 -16.36 -1.40
C LYS A 23 -7.03 -16.74 -2.74
N LEU A 24 -6.52 -16.17 -3.82
CA LEU A 24 -6.94 -16.49 -5.19
C LEU A 24 -5.93 -17.46 -5.81
N THR A 25 -6.41 -18.44 -6.57
CA THR A 25 -5.57 -19.38 -7.31
C THR A 25 -5.84 -19.24 -8.81
N PHE A 26 -4.78 -19.07 -9.58
CA PHE A 26 -4.83 -18.96 -11.03
C PHE A 26 -3.93 -20.03 -11.65
N GLY A 27 -4.48 -20.82 -12.55
CA GLY A 27 -3.74 -21.75 -13.41
C GLY A 27 -3.25 -20.99 -14.63
N THR A 28 -1.94 -20.85 -14.81
CA THR A 28 -1.37 -20.21 -16.00
C THR A 28 -1.14 -21.23 -17.11
N ASN A 29 -1.00 -20.74 -18.34
CA ASN A 29 -0.39 -21.55 -19.39
C ASN A 29 1.11 -21.77 -19.11
N GLU A 30 1.82 -22.38 -20.05
CA GLU A 30 3.27 -22.58 -19.98
C GLU A 30 3.99 -21.24 -19.72
N VAL A 31 4.73 -21.19 -18.62
CA VAL A 31 5.42 -19.98 -18.17
C VAL A 31 6.80 -19.97 -18.81
N THR A 32 7.14 -18.88 -19.50
CA THR A 32 8.49 -18.74 -20.08
C THR A 32 9.54 -18.56 -18.97
N PRO A 33 10.82 -18.88 -19.22
CA PRO A 33 11.88 -18.67 -18.23
C PRO A 33 11.95 -17.23 -17.70
N GLU A 34 11.68 -16.25 -18.56
CA GLU A 34 11.64 -14.83 -18.18
C GLU A 34 10.45 -14.49 -17.27
N GLN A 35 9.25 -15.01 -17.59
CA GLN A 35 8.07 -14.83 -16.73
C GLN A 35 8.27 -15.51 -15.37
N ALA A 36 8.88 -16.68 -15.33
CA ALA A 36 9.19 -17.39 -14.09
C ALA A 36 10.19 -16.62 -13.22
N ALA A 37 11.23 -16.03 -13.83
CA ALA A 37 12.18 -15.18 -13.12
C ALA A 37 11.49 -13.94 -12.53
N ASN A 38 10.63 -13.27 -13.31
CA ASN A 38 9.87 -12.11 -12.81
C ASN A 38 8.91 -12.48 -11.68
N LEU A 39 8.19 -13.60 -11.79
CA LEU A 39 7.34 -14.10 -10.70
C LEU A 39 8.13 -14.38 -9.42
N GLN A 40 9.33 -14.93 -9.55
CA GLN A 40 10.19 -15.22 -8.41
C GLN A 40 10.66 -13.94 -7.69
N LEU A 41 10.91 -12.86 -8.43
CA LEU A 41 11.24 -11.54 -7.85
C LEU A 41 10.06 -10.90 -7.10
N MET A 42 8.83 -11.27 -7.44
CA MET A 42 7.60 -10.75 -6.81
C MET A 42 7.15 -11.56 -5.60
N VAL A 43 7.85 -12.64 -5.24
CA VAL A 43 7.50 -13.47 -4.08
C VAL A 43 7.60 -12.64 -2.81
N GLN A 44 6.51 -12.60 -2.02
CA GLN A 44 6.36 -11.80 -0.80
C GLN A 44 6.37 -10.28 -0.98
N GLU A 45 6.42 -9.80 -2.22
CA GLU A 45 6.26 -8.39 -2.53
C GLU A 45 4.79 -8.02 -2.69
N PHE A 46 4.45 -6.77 -2.37
CA PHE A 46 3.11 -6.26 -2.55
C PHE A 46 2.86 -5.98 -4.03
N CYS A 47 1.88 -6.64 -4.63
CA CYS A 47 1.54 -6.48 -6.04
C CYS A 47 0.05 -6.17 -6.23
N TYR A 48 -0.25 -5.55 -7.37
CA TYR A 48 -1.62 -5.30 -7.82
C TYR A 48 -2.02 -6.34 -8.84
N LEU A 49 -3.24 -6.85 -8.70
CA LEU A 49 -3.80 -7.84 -9.62
C LEU A 49 -4.99 -7.24 -10.36
N ALA A 50 -4.88 -7.17 -11.70
CA ALA A 50 -5.98 -6.82 -12.57
C ALA A 50 -6.44 -8.07 -13.33
N VAL A 51 -7.73 -8.40 -13.27
CA VAL A 51 -8.32 -9.58 -13.92
C VAL A 51 -9.38 -9.12 -14.91
N LYS A 52 -9.25 -9.56 -16.16
CA LYS A 52 -10.22 -9.34 -17.24
C LYS A 52 -10.38 -10.65 -18.02
N MET A 53 -11.59 -10.96 -18.45
CA MET A 53 -11.87 -12.16 -19.26
C MET A 53 -11.33 -12.05 -20.69
N GLU A 54 -11.10 -10.82 -21.15
CA GLU A 54 -10.53 -10.52 -22.46
C GLU A 54 -9.08 -10.00 -22.30
N PRO A 55 -8.25 -10.13 -23.33
CA PRO A 55 -6.93 -9.50 -23.35
C PRO A 55 -7.03 -7.98 -23.12
N PHE A 56 -6.04 -7.42 -22.42
CA PHE A 56 -5.86 -5.97 -22.33
C PHE A 56 -5.38 -5.44 -23.68
N THR A 57 -6.04 -4.40 -24.20
CA THR A 57 -5.58 -3.69 -25.39
C THR A 57 -4.28 -2.91 -25.09
N GLY A 58 -3.50 -2.53 -26.10
CA GLY A 58 -2.25 -1.78 -25.91
C GLY A 58 -2.45 -0.50 -25.07
N GLU A 59 -3.48 0.28 -25.39
CA GLU A 59 -3.86 1.48 -24.62
C GLU A 59 -4.19 1.18 -23.15
N GLN A 60 -4.85 0.04 -22.87
CA GLN A 60 -5.16 -0.37 -21.49
C GLN A 60 -3.90 -0.76 -20.72
N GLN A 61 -2.91 -1.35 -21.40
CA GLN A 61 -1.65 -1.72 -20.79
C GLN A 61 -0.80 -0.50 -20.43
N GLU A 62 -0.81 0.54 -21.29
CA GLU A 62 -0.11 1.80 -21.01
C GLU A 62 -0.71 2.52 -19.80
N VAL A 63 -2.05 2.61 -19.71
CA VAL A 63 -2.73 3.20 -18.54
C VAL A 63 -2.37 2.45 -17.25
N ILE A 64 -2.27 1.12 -17.29
CA ILE A 64 -1.88 0.33 -16.10
C ILE A 64 -0.41 0.53 -15.74
N ASN A 65 0.47 0.68 -16.73
CA ASN A 65 1.87 0.99 -16.50
C ASN A 65 2.09 2.39 -15.92
N ASP A 66 1.28 3.36 -16.36
CA ASP A 66 1.37 4.76 -15.92
C ASP A 66 0.70 5.00 -14.56
N LEU A 67 -0.13 4.05 -14.09
CA LEU A 67 -0.63 4.04 -12.72
C LEU A 67 0.56 3.88 -11.76
N LYS A 68 1.06 5.01 -11.28
CA LYS A 68 1.93 5.05 -10.11
C LYS A 68 1.12 4.57 -8.92
N SER A 69 1.44 3.39 -8.43
CA SER A 69 0.96 2.93 -7.14
C SER A 69 1.68 3.75 -6.08
N ASP A 70 0.98 4.71 -5.48
CA ASP A 70 1.44 5.28 -4.21
C ASP A 70 1.48 4.12 -3.22
N ILE A 71 2.69 3.61 -2.95
CA ILE A 71 2.96 2.57 -1.95
C ILE A 71 2.36 2.97 -0.58
N ASP A 72 2.18 4.28 -0.34
CA ASP A 72 1.53 4.85 0.84
C ASP A 72 0.00 4.64 0.91
N ALA A 73 -0.68 4.20 -0.16
CA ALA A 73 -2.14 4.04 -0.19
C ALA A 73 -2.63 2.76 0.53
N PHE A 74 -1.78 1.75 0.71
CA PHE A 74 -2.14 0.47 1.34
C PHE A 74 -1.47 0.25 2.71
N GLY A 75 -0.64 1.20 3.17
CA GLY A 75 -0.11 1.26 4.52
C GLY A 75 -0.88 2.24 5.42
N LYS A 76 -0.50 2.33 6.71
CA LYS A 76 -0.95 3.48 7.53
C LYS A 76 -0.49 4.76 6.84
N SER A 77 -1.40 5.69 6.58
CA SER A 77 -1.04 6.99 6.00
C SER A 77 0.01 7.70 6.88
N PRO A 78 0.80 8.65 6.35
CA PRO A 78 1.76 9.40 7.16
C PRO A 78 1.14 9.99 8.44
N GLY A 79 -0.11 10.50 8.36
CA GLY A 79 -0.85 10.98 9.53
C GLY A 79 -1.22 9.87 10.52
N GLN A 80 -1.64 8.70 10.03
CA GLN A 80 -1.92 7.53 10.89
C GLN A 80 -0.65 7.00 11.56
N ARG A 81 0.50 7.00 10.86
CA ARG A 81 1.80 6.65 11.44
C ARG A 81 2.22 7.66 12.51
N MET A 82 2.10 8.96 12.21
CA MET A 82 2.41 10.03 13.17
C MET A 82 1.59 9.91 14.44
N ARG A 83 0.27 9.73 14.33
CA ARG A 83 -0.61 9.51 15.50
C ARG A 83 -0.20 8.28 16.31
N ALA A 84 0.15 7.17 15.66
CA ALA A 84 0.61 5.98 16.35
C ALA A 84 1.94 6.19 17.11
N VAL A 85 2.88 6.94 16.53
CA VAL A 85 4.15 7.30 17.18
C VAL A 85 3.91 8.24 18.38
N LEU A 86 3.06 9.25 18.22
CA LEU A 86 2.68 10.15 19.30
C LEU A 86 2.02 9.41 20.47
N TYR A 87 1.22 8.37 20.19
CA TYR A 87 0.65 7.53 21.25
C TYR A 87 1.72 6.81 22.05
N ARG A 88 2.71 6.20 21.39
CA ARG A 88 3.85 5.54 22.07
C ARG A 88 4.73 6.51 22.83
N LEU A 89 4.85 7.76 22.35
CA LEU A 89 5.57 8.80 23.06
C LEU A 89 4.81 9.24 24.32
N TRP A 90 3.50 9.41 24.23
CA TRP A 90 2.64 9.74 25.38
C TRP A 90 2.69 8.66 26.47
N GLU A 91 2.68 7.38 26.09
CA GLU A 91 2.83 6.26 27.04
C GLU A 91 4.14 6.33 27.87
N GLN A 92 5.17 6.97 27.33
CA GLN A 92 6.48 7.11 27.99
C GLN A 92 6.64 8.46 28.68
N VAL A 93 6.18 9.53 28.03
CA VAL A 93 6.35 10.92 28.46
C VAL A 93 5.02 11.65 28.19
N PRO A 94 4.05 11.53 29.11
CA PRO A 94 2.71 12.09 28.91
C PRO A 94 2.65 13.62 29.05
N GLU A 95 3.71 14.27 29.54
CA GLU A 95 3.81 15.73 29.72
C GLU A 95 2.64 16.33 30.52
N GLY A 96 2.09 15.57 31.46
CA GLY A 96 0.96 16.01 32.31
C GLY A 96 -0.42 15.84 31.70
N TYR A 97 -0.53 15.16 30.55
CA TYR A 97 -1.82 14.82 29.94
C TYR A 97 -2.22 13.39 30.29
N ASP A 98 -3.40 13.21 30.90
CA ASP A 98 -3.97 11.89 31.20
C ASP A 98 -4.83 11.34 30.04
N ASP A 99 -5.16 12.18 29.05
CA ASP A 99 -5.88 11.81 27.84
C ASP A 99 -5.01 11.98 26.60
N PHE A 100 -4.90 10.91 25.81
CA PHE A 100 -4.11 10.92 24.59
C PHE A 100 -4.64 11.90 23.53
N ASN A 101 -5.95 12.14 23.45
CA ASN A 101 -6.48 13.04 22.41
C ASN A 101 -6.07 14.48 22.70
N LEU A 102 -6.10 14.90 23.96
CA LEU A 102 -5.57 16.20 24.40
C LEU A 102 -4.06 16.32 24.13
N TYR A 103 -3.28 15.29 24.47
CA TYR A 103 -1.84 15.25 24.16
C TYR A 103 -1.58 15.36 22.65
N TYR A 104 -2.31 14.59 21.84
CA TYR A 104 -2.19 14.59 20.38
C TYR A 104 -2.52 15.96 19.79
N GLN A 105 -3.62 16.59 20.21
CA GLN A 105 -4.00 17.92 19.74
C GLN A 105 -2.92 18.95 20.06
N PHE A 106 -2.39 18.93 21.29
CA PHE A 106 -1.32 19.81 21.71
C PHE A 106 -0.05 19.64 20.85
N LYS A 107 0.41 18.40 20.64
CA LYS A 107 1.59 18.11 19.79
C LYS A 107 1.38 18.49 18.33
N MET A 108 0.18 18.25 17.80
CA MET A 108 -0.16 18.65 16.43
C MET A 108 -0.16 20.18 16.26
N GLU A 109 -0.71 20.93 17.21
CA GLU A 109 -0.67 22.40 17.19
C GLU A 109 0.76 22.93 17.28
N GLN A 110 1.62 22.33 18.12
CA GLN A 110 3.04 22.68 18.17
C GLN A 110 3.72 22.48 16.81
N LEU A 111 3.48 21.34 16.16
CA LEU A 111 4.04 21.03 14.85
C LEU A 111 3.52 21.99 13.77
N ILE A 112 2.22 22.27 13.76
CA ILE A 112 1.60 23.22 12.84
C ILE A 112 2.21 24.61 13.00
N ASN A 113 2.33 25.10 14.25
CA ASN A 113 2.93 26.40 14.51
C ASN A 113 4.41 26.44 14.10
N HIS A 114 5.18 25.38 14.34
CA HIS A 114 6.55 25.27 13.86
C HIS A 114 6.67 25.28 12.33
N ILE A 115 5.72 24.68 11.61
CA ILE A 115 5.71 24.70 10.14
C ILE A 115 5.27 26.09 9.64
N LYS A 116 4.28 26.70 10.27
CA LYS A 116 3.82 28.07 9.95
C LYS A 116 4.96 29.08 10.01
N THR A 117 5.91 28.95 10.95
CA THR A 117 7.06 29.86 11.02
C THR A 117 8.02 29.75 9.83
N LYS A 118 7.88 28.73 8.97
CA LYS A 118 8.71 28.51 7.77
C LYS A 118 7.99 28.86 6.47
N LEU A 119 6.72 29.27 6.54
CA LEU A 119 6.00 29.75 5.37
C LEU A 119 6.50 31.17 5.05
N HIS A 120 6.85 31.38 3.79
CA HIS A 120 7.08 32.71 3.24
C HIS A 120 5.87 33.09 2.38
N ASP A 121 5.56 34.38 2.30
CA ASP A 121 4.49 34.91 1.45
C ASP A 121 4.75 34.65 -0.05
#